data_AF-A0A940V1L8-F1
#
_entry.id   AF-A0A940V1L8-F1
#
_cell.length_a   1.000
_cell.length_b   1.000
_cell.length_c   1.000
_cell.angle_alpha   90.00
_cell.angle_beta   90.00
_cell.angle_gamma   90.00
#
_symmetry.space_group_name_H-M   'P 1'
#
loop_
_entity.id
_entity.type
_entity.pdbx_description
1 polymer ?
#
loop_
_entity_poly.entity_id
_entity_poly.type
_entity_poly.pdbx_seq_one_letter_code
_entity_poly.pdbx_strand_id
1 'polypeptide(L)'
;LGLQPQVTENYKSLMSKYSFDFAIGSTHVLDYVDPYFPQFWEHRTKEAGLQAYFQSIIDNCKLFQDNFNIYGHLDYIIRYVPTADGKKADYSYADYSDLLDEVLKTILECGKGIEINTSGYKYGLGYAHPKVEILRRYRELGGELITIGSDAHKPEHLCYDFHLVPELLKSLGYTYHATFVQHKPIFEKL
;
A
#
# COMPACT_ATOMS: atom_id res chain seq x y z
N LEU A 1 -7.53 7.78 2.16
CA LEU A 1 -8.86 7.45 1.59
C LEU A 1 -9.00 5.94 1.55
N GLY A 2 -10.04 5.38 2.16
CA GLY A 2 -10.33 3.94 2.10
C GLY A 2 -11.10 3.63 0.82
N LEU A 3 -10.38 3.32 -0.26
CA LEU A 3 -10.93 3.26 -1.62
C LEU A 3 -11.94 2.11 -1.75
N GLN A 4 -13.16 2.45 -2.14
CA GLN A 4 -14.23 1.50 -2.44
C GLN A 4 -15.16 2.12 -3.49
N PRO A 5 -15.64 1.36 -4.50
CA PRO A 5 -16.43 1.93 -5.59
C PRO A 5 -17.62 2.79 -5.16
N GLN A 6 -18.33 2.40 -4.11
CA GLN A 6 -19.53 3.07 -3.62
C GLN A 6 -19.28 4.43 -2.95
N VAL A 7 -18.03 4.79 -2.61
CA VAL A 7 -17.70 6.10 -2.00
C VAL A 7 -16.99 7.06 -2.95
N THR A 8 -16.92 6.72 -4.25
CA THR A 8 -16.19 7.49 -5.26
C THR A 8 -16.60 8.97 -5.30
N GLU A 9 -17.89 9.26 -5.42
CA GLU A 9 -18.38 10.64 -5.51
C GLU A 9 -18.19 11.41 -4.20
N ASN A 10 -18.29 10.74 -3.05
CA ASN A 10 -18.03 11.35 -1.74
C ASN A 10 -16.57 11.80 -1.63
N TYR A 11 -15.62 10.97 -2.10
CA TYR A 11 -14.21 11.31 -2.08
C TYR A 11 -13.84 12.37 -3.12
N LYS A 12 -14.43 12.35 -4.32
CA LYS A 12 -14.28 13.46 -5.28
C LYS A 12 -14.74 14.80 -4.67
N SER A 13 -15.91 14.80 -4.04
CA SER A 13 -16.43 15.98 -3.35
C SER A 13 -15.49 16.44 -2.23
N LEU A 14 -15.03 15.51 -1.38
CA LEU A 14 -14.09 15.80 -0.29
C LEU A 14 -12.79 16.42 -0.80
N MET A 15 -12.16 15.81 -1.81
CA MET A 15 -10.90 16.27 -2.38
C MET A 15 -11.03 17.62 -3.10
N SER A 16 -12.21 17.94 -3.63
CA SER A 16 -12.47 19.26 -4.23
C SER A 16 -12.76 20.36 -3.20
N LYS A 17 -13.25 19.99 -2.02
CA LYS A 17 -13.70 20.93 -0.99
C LYS A 17 -12.56 21.50 -0.14
N TYR A 18 -11.49 20.73 0.05
CA TYR A 18 -10.36 21.12 0.89
C TYR A 18 -9.05 21.02 0.13
N SER A 19 -8.10 21.89 0.46
CA SER A 19 -6.75 21.84 -0.08
C SER A 19 -5.89 20.92 0.78
N PHE A 20 -5.87 19.63 0.44
CA PHE A 20 -4.98 18.68 1.09
C PHE A 20 -3.55 18.80 0.54
N ASP A 21 -2.56 18.60 1.41
CA ASP A 21 -1.18 18.48 0.94
C ASP A 21 -0.91 17.13 0.29
N PHE A 22 -1.52 16.08 0.84
CA PHE A 22 -1.21 14.70 0.50
C PHE A 22 -2.43 13.81 0.73
N ALA A 23 -2.68 12.91 -0.22
CA ALA A 23 -3.73 11.89 -0.11
C ALA A 23 -3.17 10.50 -0.42
N ILE A 24 -3.33 9.60 0.53
CA ILE A 24 -3.05 8.17 0.37
C ILE A 24 -4.34 7.45 -0.02
N GLY A 25 -4.31 6.65 -1.08
CA GLY A 25 -5.37 5.70 -1.41
C GLY A 25 -5.02 4.32 -0.87
N SER A 26 -5.92 3.69 -0.11
CA SER A 26 -5.67 2.36 0.46
C SER A 26 -6.92 1.47 0.34
N THR A 27 -6.73 0.17 0.13
CA THR A 27 -7.81 -0.83 0.30
C THR A 27 -7.81 -1.31 1.75
N HIS A 28 -8.94 -1.17 2.44
CA HIS A 28 -9.18 -1.77 3.76
C HIS A 28 -10.40 -2.69 3.78
N VAL A 29 -11.32 -2.53 2.83
CA VAL A 29 -12.60 -3.23 2.83
C VAL A 29 -12.78 -3.90 1.48
N LEU A 30 -13.10 -5.19 1.51
CA LEU A 30 -13.45 -5.99 0.34
C LEU A 30 -14.80 -6.64 0.59
N ASP A 31 -15.68 -6.57 -0.40
CA ASP A 31 -17.05 -7.11 -0.29
C ASP A 31 -17.75 -6.65 1.00
N TYR A 32 -17.57 -5.38 1.37
CA TYR A 32 -18.11 -4.75 2.58
C TYR A 32 -17.56 -5.28 3.91
N VAL A 33 -16.50 -6.09 3.91
CA VAL A 33 -15.86 -6.61 5.12
C VAL A 33 -14.36 -6.29 5.13
N ASP A 34 -13.84 -5.79 6.25
CA ASP A 34 -12.40 -5.55 6.42
C ASP A 34 -11.70 -6.89 6.72
N PRO A 35 -10.60 -7.24 6.02
CA PRO A 35 -9.79 -8.42 6.32
C PRO A 35 -9.29 -8.51 7.77
N TYR A 36 -9.25 -7.40 8.51
CA TYR A 36 -9.04 -7.37 9.96
C TYR A 36 -9.99 -8.28 10.72
N PHE A 37 -11.24 -8.38 10.27
CA PHE A 37 -12.29 -9.13 10.95
C PHE A 37 -12.30 -10.60 10.49
N PRO A 38 -12.37 -11.59 11.44
CA PRO A 38 -12.38 -13.02 11.11
C PRO A 38 -13.44 -13.43 10.08
N GLN A 39 -14.58 -12.74 10.07
CA GLN A 39 -15.70 -12.97 9.15
C GLN A 39 -15.28 -12.86 7.67
N PHE A 40 -14.26 -12.05 7.36
CA PHE A 40 -13.72 -11.97 5.99
C PHE A 40 -13.17 -13.34 5.52
N TRP A 41 -12.62 -14.11 6.45
CA TRP A 41 -11.88 -15.34 6.18
C TRP A 41 -12.70 -16.63 6.35
N GLU A 42 -13.89 -16.58 6.95
CA GLU A 42 -14.73 -17.77 7.21
C GLU A 42 -15.03 -18.60 5.95
N HIS A 43 -15.05 -17.95 4.78
CA HIS A 43 -15.37 -18.58 3.49
C HIS A 43 -14.30 -18.32 2.41
N ARG A 44 -13.09 -17.92 2.80
CA ARG A 44 -12.00 -17.60 1.87
C ARG A 44 -10.72 -18.32 2.26
N THR A 45 -10.05 -18.91 1.27
CA THR A 45 -8.65 -19.32 1.46
C THR A 45 -7.75 -18.09 1.46
N LYS A 46 -6.51 -18.23 1.94
CA LYS A 46 -5.48 -17.19 1.83
C LYS A 46 -5.33 -16.72 0.38
N GLU A 47 -5.29 -17.67 -0.55
CA GLU A 47 -5.05 -17.41 -1.96
C GLU A 47 -6.20 -16.63 -2.58
N ALA A 48 -7.45 -17.03 -2.32
CA ALA A 48 -8.64 -16.33 -2.80
C ALA A 48 -8.72 -14.91 -2.21
N GLY A 49 -8.38 -14.74 -0.92
CA GLY A 49 -8.33 -13.44 -0.26
C GLY A 49 -7.29 -12.50 -0.88
N LEU A 50 -6.06 -12.99 -1.10
CA LEU A 50 -4.98 -12.22 -1.73
C LEU A 50 -5.30 -11.85 -3.18
N GLN A 51 -5.85 -12.78 -3.97
CA GLN A 51 -6.27 -12.50 -5.35
C GLN A 51 -7.35 -11.41 -5.40
N ALA A 52 -8.40 -11.53 -4.59
CA ALA A 52 -9.45 -10.52 -4.52
C ALA A 52 -8.90 -9.16 -4.07
N TYR A 53 -7.99 -9.17 -3.09
CA TYR A 53 -7.34 -7.95 -2.58
C TYR A 53 -6.53 -7.24 -3.66
N PHE A 54 -5.60 -7.92 -4.32
CA PHE A 54 -4.78 -7.30 -5.37
C PHE A 54 -5.61 -6.88 -6.59
N GLN A 55 -6.64 -7.65 -6.96
CA GLN A 55 -7.57 -7.22 -8.02
C GLN A 55 -8.28 -5.91 -7.64
N SER A 56 -8.73 -5.78 -6.39
CA SER A 56 -9.40 -4.57 -5.92
C SER A 56 -8.49 -3.34 -5.97
N ILE A 57 -7.16 -3.51 -5.86
CA ILE A 57 -6.20 -2.41 -6.01
C ILE A 57 -6.25 -1.87 -7.44
N ILE A 58 -6.23 -2.76 -8.45
CA ILE A 58 -6.30 -2.39 -9.86
C ILE A 58 -7.58 -1.59 -10.13
N ASP A 59 -8.72 -2.11 -9.66
CA ASP A 59 -10.02 -1.48 -9.86
C ASP A 59 -10.05 -0.11 -9.17
N ASN A 60 -9.65 -0.04 -7.89
CA ASN A 60 -9.63 1.20 -7.13
C ASN A 60 -8.68 2.25 -7.72
N CYS A 61 -7.51 1.85 -8.22
CA CYS A 61 -6.59 2.78 -8.89
C CYS A 61 -7.28 3.45 -10.09
N LYS A 62 -7.94 2.66 -10.94
CA LYS A 62 -8.65 3.17 -12.13
C LYS A 62 -9.83 4.07 -11.75
N LEU A 63 -10.62 3.71 -10.74
CA LEU A 63 -11.77 4.50 -10.30
C LEU A 63 -11.38 5.82 -9.61
N PHE A 64 -10.26 5.84 -8.89
CA PHE A 64 -9.86 6.96 -8.02
C PHE A 64 -8.62 7.72 -8.49
N GLN A 65 -8.19 7.53 -9.74
CA GLN A 65 -6.94 8.09 -10.26
C GLN A 65 -6.80 9.61 -10.08
N ASP A 66 -7.89 10.37 -9.93
CA ASP A 66 -7.80 11.83 -9.75
C ASP A 66 -7.83 12.27 -8.27
N ASN A 67 -7.89 11.33 -7.32
CA ASN A 67 -8.23 11.62 -5.93
C ASN A 67 -7.16 11.24 -4.89
N PHE A 68 -6.05 10.63 -5.32
CA PHE A 68 -4.93 10.30 -4.42
C PHE A 68 -3.56 10.51 -5.10
N ASN A 69 -2.49 10.52 -4.31
CA ASN A 69 -1.12 10.70 -4.76
C ASN A 69 -0.35 9.37 -4.81
N ILE A 70 -0.48 8.57 -3.75
CA ILE A 70 0.20 7.28 -3.63
C ILE A 70 -0.72 6.19 -3.09
N TYR A 71 -0.41 4.94 -3.42
CA TYR A 71 -1.11 3.77 -2.90
C TYR A 71 -0.47 3.29 -1.59
N GLY A 72 -1.25 3.24 -0.52
CA GLY A 72 -0.81 2.88 0.83
C GLY A 72 -0.67 1.38 1.03
N HIS A 73 0.33 0.98 1.83
CA HIS A 73 0.56 -0.38 2.35
C HIS A 73 -0.06 -1.51 1.49
N LEU A 74 0.51 -1.69 0.29
CA LEU A 74 -0.06 -2.42 -0.85
C LEU A 74 -0.42 -3.88 -0.55
N ASP A 75 0.16 -4.50 0.47
CA ASP A 75 -0.07 -5.89 0.88
C ASP A 75 -0.65 -6.00 2.31
N TYR A 76 -1.31 -4.95 2.80
CA TYR A 76 -1.92 -4.85 4.14
C TYR A 76 -2.69 -6.10 4.59
N ILE A 77 -3.42 -6.74 3.67
CA ILE A 77 -4.21 -7.95 3.95
C ILE A 77 -3.41 -9.06 4.64
N ILE A 78 -2.11 -9.18 4.39
CA ILE A 78 -1.26 -10.22 4.97
C ILE A 78 -1.19 -10.15 6.51
N ARG A 79 -1.46 -8.98 7.10
CA ARG A 79 -1.50 -8.78 8.57
C ARG A 79 -2.53 -9.69 9.26
N TYR A 80 -3.58 -10.08 8.54
CA TYR A 80 -4.79 -10.69 9.11
C TYR A 80 -5.16 -12.05 8.53
N VAL A 81 -4.37 -12.58 7.59
CA VAL A 81 -4.57 -13.95 7.11
C VAL A 81 -4.44 -14.92 8.30
N PRO A 82 -5.45 -15.76 8.59
CA PRO A 82 -5.39 -16.71 9.69
C PRO A 82 -4.42 -17.85 9.38
N THR A 83 -3.70 -18.30 10.40
CA THR A 83 -2.76 -19.44 10.34
C THR A 83 -3.09 -20.44 11.44
N ALA A 84 -2.88 -21.73 11.18
CA ALA A 84 -3.20 -22.79 12.14
C ALA A 84 -2.28 -22.78 13.38
N ASP A 85 -1.05 -22.29 13.23
CA ASP A 85 -0.03 -22.25 14.30
C ASP A 85 0.08 -20.87 14.98
N GLY A 86 -0.80 -19.92 14.63
CA GLY A 86 -0.85 -18.57 15.19
C GLY A 86 0.32 -17.66 14.75
N LYS A 87 1.18 -18.12 13.84
CA LYS A 87 2.26 -17.29 13.28
C LYS A 87 1.72 -16.31 12.24
N LYS A 88 2.52 -15.30 11.89
CA LYS A 88 2.18 -14.40 10.80
C LYS A 88 2.21 -15.16 9.48
N ALA A 89 1.14 -14.99 8.71
CA ALA A 89 1.07 -15.53 7.37
C ALA A 89 2.11 -14.87 6.46
N ASP A 90 2.43 -15.57 5.38
CA ASP A 90 3.33 -15.05 4.38
C ASP A 90 2.86 -15.35 2.95
N TYR A 91 3.38 -14.58 2.00
CA TYR A 91 3.19 -14.76 0.57
C TYR A 91 4.48 -14.44 -0.19
N SER A 92 4.63 -15.03 -1.37
CA SER A 92 5.74 -14.72 -2.27
C SER A 92 5.25 -13.83 -3.41
N TYR A 93 6.09 -12.88 -3.84
CA TYR A 93 5.84 -12.16 -5.10
C TYR A 93 5.67 -13.12 -6.28
N ALA A 94 6.47 -14.21 -6.33
CA ALA A 94 6.46 -15.15 -7.44
C ALA A 94 5.11 -15.87 -7.62
N ASP A 95 4.38 -16.12 -6.54
CA ASP A 95 3.07 -16.80 -6.59
C ASP A 95 1.98 -15.91 -7.20
N TYR A 96 2.20 -14.60 -7.21
CA TYR A 96 1.23 -13.60 -7.68
C TYR A 96 1.85 -12.64 -8.70
N SER A 97 2.94 -13.03 -9.38
CA SER A 97 3.76 -12.10 -10.16
C SER A 97 2.97 -11.37 -11.24
N ASP A 98 2.10 -12.07 -11.96
CA ASP A 98 1.30 -11.48 -13.04
C ASP A 98 0.31 -10.44 -12.50
N LEU A 99 -0.36 -10.76 -11.39
CA LEU A 99 -1.33 -9.89 -10.75
C LEU A 99 -0.67 -8.68 -10.07
N LEU A 100 0.47 -8.89 -9.40
CA LEU A 100 1.25 -7.82 -8.78
C LEU A 100 1.89 -6.91 -9.84
N ASP A 101 2.35 -7.46 -10.97
CA ASP A 101 2.79 -6.66 -12.11
C ASP A 101 1.65 -5.79 -12.66
N GLU A 102 0.44 -6.35 -12.78
CA GLU A 102 -0.72 -5.58 -13.22
C GLU A 102 -1.09 -4.47 -12.21
N VAL A 103 -1.02 -4.74 -10.91
CA VAL A 103 -1.19 -3.72 -9.85
C VAL A 103 -0.17 -2.60 -10.04
N LEU A 104 1.12 -2.92 -10.13
CA LEU A 104 2.19 -1.93 -10.23
C LEU A 104 2.10 -1.13 -11.53
N LYS A 105 1.83 -1.77 -12.66
CA LYS A 105 1.61 -1.10 -13.95
C LYS A 105 0.41 -0.17 -13.90
N THR A 106 -0.71 -0.60 -13.32
CA THR A 106 -1.90 0.23 -13.16
C THR A 106 -1.61 1.48 -12.32
N ILE A 107 -0.88 1.32 -11.21
CA ILE A 107 -0.45 2.44 -10.36
C ILE A 107 0.38 3.45 -11.16
N LEU A 108 1.33 2.96 -11.98
CA LEU A 108 2.17 3.79 -12.84
C LEU A 108 1.38 4.49 -13.95
N GLU A 109 0.46 3.78 -14.61
CA GLU A 109 -0.42 4.31 -15.65
C GLU A 109 -1.34 5.43 -15.13
N CYS A 110 -1.81 5.30 -13.88
CA CYS A 110 -2.56 6.35 -13.19
C CYS A 110 -1.68 7.52 -12.69
N GLY A 111 -0.36 7.48 -12.93
CA GLY A 111 0.59 8.51 -12.49
C GLY A 111 0.77 8.57 -10.98
N LYS A 112 0.68 7.43 -10.29
CA LYS A 112 0.73 7.33 -8.82
C LYS A 112 2.01 6.66 -8.31
N GLY A 113 2.31 6.94 -7.06
CA GLY A 113 3.40 6.29 -6.32
C GLY A 113 2.92 5.18 -5.39
N ILE A 114 3.86 4.60 -4.64
CA ILE A 114 3.56 3.63 -3.58
C ILE A 114 4.15 4.06 -2.24
N GLU A 115 3.53 3.60 -1.15
CA GLU A 115 4.06 3.76 0.20
C GLU A 115 5.04 2.63 0.53
N ILE A 116 6.17 2.96 1.17
CA ILE A 116 6.84 2.03 2.07
C ILE A 116 6.37 2.30 3.52
N ASN A 117 5.61 1.37 4.07
CA ASN A 117 4.97 1.48 5.37
C ASN A 117 5.64 0.57 6.41
N THR A 118 6.39 1.18 7.32
CA THR A 118 7.18 0.53 8.36
C THR A 118 6.37 -0.16 9.45
N SER A 119 5.04 0.00 9.45
CA SER A 119 4.19 -0.72 10.40
C SER A 119 4.25 -2.24 10.22
N GLY A 120 4.67 -2.76 9.07
CA GLY A 120 4.89 -4.21 8.90
C GLY A 120 5.86 -4.79 9.95
N TYR A 121 6.90 -4.03 10.34
CA TYR A 121 7.80 -4.39 11.44
C TYR A 121 7.07 -4.44 12.79
N LYS A 122 6.29 -3.40 13.09
CA LYS A 122 5.46 -3.31 14.31
C LYS A 122 4.45 -4.46 14.41
N TYR A 123 3.90 -4.92 13.28
CA TYR A 123 2.99 -6.07 13.21
C TYR A 123 3.71 -7.43 13.23
N GLY A 124 5.04 -7.46 13.36
CA GLY A 124 5.82 -8.69 13.48
C GLY A 124 6.00 -9.46 12.18
N LEU A 125 5.84 -8.81 11.01
CA LEU A 125 6.04 -9.44 9.71
C LEU A 125 7.52 -9.59 9.35
N GLY A 126 8.40 -8.81 9.99
CA GLY A 126 9.83 -8.79 9.69
C GLY A 126 10.22 -7.96 8.46
N TYR A 127 9.27 -7.25 7.85
CA TYR A 127 9.49 -6.37 6.70
C TYR A 127 8.50 -5.18 6.74
N ALA A 128 8.81 -4.08 6.05
CA ALA A 128 7.87 -2.97 5.82
C ALA A 128 6.93 -3.29 4.65
N HIS A 129 5.68 -2.84 4.68
CA HIS A 129 4.79 -3.03 3.53
C HIS A 129 5.17 -2.12 2.34
N PRO A 130 5.10 -2.58 1.09
CA PRO A 130 5.04 -3.97 0.69
C PRO A 130 6.39 -4.68 0.79
N LYS A 131 6.37 -6.01 0.67
CA LYS A 131 7.59 -6.83 0.54
C LYS A 131 8.63 -6.22 -0.40
N VAL A 132 9.90 -6.42 -0.06
CA VAL A 132 11.05 -5.85 -0.79
C VAL A 132 11.06 -6.21 -2.28
N GLU A 133 10.56 -7.40 -2.63
CA GLU A 133 10.42 -7.85 -4.01
C GLU A 133 9.47 -6.97 -4.83
N ILE A 134 8.40 -6.47 -4.21
CA ILE A 134 7.44 -5.55 -4.84
C ILE A 134 8.07 -4.17 -5.03
N LEU A 135 8.81 -3.68 -4.03
CA LEU A 135 9.56 -2.42 -4.17
C LEU A 135 10.61 -2.50 -5.29
N ARG A 136 11.35 -3.62 -5.35
CA ARG A 136 12.29 -3.89 -6.43
C ARG A 136 11.59 -3.92 -7.79
N ARG A 137 10.47 -4.62 -7.87
CA ARG A 137 9.71 -4.74 -9.12
C ARG A 137 9.15 -3.40 -9.57
N TYR A 138 8.63 -2.58 -8.64
CA TYR A 138 8.18 -1.22 -8.93
C TYR A 138 9.31 -0.40 -9.55
N ARG A 139 10.54 -0.50 -9.02
CA ARG A 139 11.73 0.14 -9.62
C ARG A 139 12.03 -0.35 -11.03
N GLU A 140 12.03 -1.67 -11.24
CA GLU A 140 12.29 -2.29 -12.55
C GLU A 140 11.28 -1.86 -13.62
N LEU A 141 10.03 -1.62 -13.23
CA LEU A 141 8.96 -1.12 -14.10
C LEU A 141 9.05 0.40 -14.34
N GLY A 142 10.06 1.08 -13.81
CA GLY A 142 10.29 2.52 -13.98
C GLY A 142 9.67 3.41 -12.89
N GLY A 143 9.13 2.82 -11.83
CA GLY A 143 8.57 3.55 -10.70
C GLY A 143 9.63 4.24 -9.85
N GLU A 144 9.40 5.52 -9.56
CA GLU A 144 10.32 6.33 -8.72
C GLU A 144 9.62 7.03 -7.54
N LEU A 145 8.30 7.15 -7.55
CA LEU A 145 7.56 7.90 -6.56
C LEU A 145 7.25 7.03 -5.33
N ILE A 146 8.08 7.14 -4.30
CA ILE A 146 7.94 6.42 -3.02
C ILE A 146 7.80 7.40 -1.86
N THR A 147 6.82 7.17 -0.97
CA THR A 147 6.68 7.87 0.31
C THR A 147 6.97 6.94 1.49
N ILE A 148 7.42 7.47 2.61
CA ILE A 148 7.70 6.69 3.84
C ILE A 148 6.59 6.94 4.87
N GLY A 149 5.99 5.87 5.39
CA GLY A 149 4.90 5.94 6.38
C GLY A 149 5.13 5.00 7.57
N SER A 150 4.63 5.38 8.76
CA SER A 150 4.71 4.56 10.00
C SER A 150 3.38 3.94 10.42
N ASP A 151 2.27 4.41 9.83
CA ASP A 151 0.91 4.02 10.25
C ASP A 151 0.73 4.17 11.78
N ALA A 152 1.26 5.27 12.32
CA ALA A 152 1.32 5.53 13.74
C ALA A 152 -0.07 5.88 14.29
N HIS A 153 -0.61 4.99 15.12
CA HIS A 153 -1.87 5.20 15.85
C HIS A 153 -1.65 5.56 17.33
N LYS A 154 -0.39 5.73 17.74
CA LYS A 154 0.04 6.20 19.06
C LYS A 154 1.33 7.02 18.93
N PRO A 155 1.60 8.00 19.81
CA PRO A 155 2.79 8.87 19.71
C PRO A 155 4.11 8.09 19.64
N GLU A 156 4.25 7.01 20.41
CA GLU A 156 5.44 6.16 20.43
C GLU A 156 5.70 5.39 19.12
N HIS A 157 4.71 5.32 18.23
CA HIS A 157 4.85 4.70 16.92
C HIS A 157 5.19 5.71 15.82
N LEU A 158 5.30 7.00 16.14
CA LEU A 158 5.69 8.01 15.17
C LEU A 158 7.10 7.69 14.64
N CYS A 159 7.23 7.59 13.32
CA CYS A 159 8.48 7.24 12.64
C CYS A 159 9.08 5.89 13.08
N TYR A 160 8.24 4.98 13.60
CA TYR A 160 8.67 3.65 14.04
C TYR A 160 9.48 2.95 12.94
N ASP A 161 10.71 2.53 13.25
CA ASP A 161 11.62 1.87 12.31
C ASP A 161 11.96 2.62 11.00
N PHE A 162 11.75 3.95 10.94
CA PHE A 162 12.13 4.76 9.76
C PHE A 162 13.61 4.66 9.42
N HIS A 163 14.48 4.49 10.42
CA HIS A 163 15.93 4.38 10.24
C HIS A 163 16.35 3.19 9.35
N LEU A 164 15.50 2.18 9.15
CA LEU A 164 15.76 1.03 8.29
C LEU A 164 15.51 1.34 6.79
N VAL A 165 14.69 2.35 6.49
CA VAL A 165 14.17 2.61 5.15
C VAL A 165 15.23 3.17 4.18
N PRO A 166 16.10 4.12 4.54
CA PRO A 166 17.06 4.69 3.60
C PRO A 166 17.99 3.65 2.99
N GLU A 167 18.59 2.78 3.80
CA GLU A 167 19.51 1.75 3.31
C GLU A 167 18.79 0.69 2.47
N LEU A 168 17.55 0.33 2.84
CA LEU A 168 16.70 -0.54 2.03
C LEU A 168 16.45 0.08 0.65
N LEU A 169 16.00 1.33 0.58
CA LEU A 169 15.73 2.00 -0.70
C LEU A 169 17.00 2.19 -1.54
N LYS A 170 18.14 2.55 -0.93
CA LYS A 170 19.44 2.63 -1.62
C LYS A 170 19.86 1.29 -2.20
N SER A 171 19.65 0.19 -1.47
CA SER A 171 19.97 -1.17 -1.95
C SER A 171 19.16 -1.57 -3.18
N LEU A 172 18.00 -0.93 -3.39
CA LEU A 172 17.13 -1.12 -4.54
C LEU A 172 17.39 -0.10 -5.67
N GLY A 173 18.37 0.79 -5.51
CA GLY A 173 18.72 1.78 -6.54
C GLY A 173 17.86 3.05 -6.53
N TYR A 174 17.12 3.32 -5.46
CA TYR A 174 16.51 4.63 -5.23
C TYR A 174 17.55 5.61 -4.67
N THR A 175 17.41 6.89 -5.02
CA THR A 175 18.30 7.97 -4.54
C THR A 175 17.56 9.04 -3.76
N TYR A 176 16.23 8.96 -3.74
CA TYR A 176 15.33 9.87 -3.06
C TYR A 176 14.05 9.14 -2.61
N HIS A 177 13.34 9.75 -1.66
CA HIS A 177 11.93 9.50 -1.42
C HIS A 177 11.15 10.81 -1.63
N ALA A 178 9.83 10.76 -1.60
CA ALA A 178 8.97 11.91 -1.77
C ALA A 178 8.19 12.24 -0.49
N THR A 179 8.05 13.53 -0.24
CA THR A 179 6.99 14.13 0.58
C THR A 179 6.07 14.93 -0.35
N PHE A 180 4.98 15.50 0.17
CA PHE A 180 3.99 16.20 -0.65
C PHE A 180 3.55 17.51 0.00
N VAL A 181 3.41 18.54 -0.85
CA VAL A 181 2.79 19.82 -0.50
C VAL A 181 1.81 20.19 -1.61
N GLN A 182 0.56 20.49 -1.27
CA GLN A 182 -0.51 20.76 -2.22
C GLN A 182 -0.57 19.77 -3.40
N HIS A 183 -0.52 18.47 -3.12
CA HIS A 183 -0.48 17.36 -4.08
C HIS A 183 0.72 17.31 -5.02
N LYS A 184 1.74 18.15 -4.81
CA LYS A 184 2.98 18.15 -5.59
C LYS A 184 4.07 17.41 -4.82
N PRO A 185 4.76 16.43 -5.45
CA PRO A 185 5.85 15.73 -4.79
C PRO A 185 7.05 16.65 -4.59
N ILE A 186 7.67 16.55 -3.43
CA ILE A 186 8.97 17.12 -3.08
C ILE A 186 9.93 15.96 -2.85
N PHE A 187 11.01 15.91 -3.61
CA PHE A 187 11.96 14.80 -3.54
C PHE A 187 13.08 15.11 -2.54
N GLU A 188 13.25 14.21 -1.58
CA GLU A 188 14.24 14.27 -0.51
C GLU A 188 15.25 13.15 -0.67
N LYS A 189 16.55 13.50 -0.69
CA LYS A 189 17.64 12.53 -0.85
C LYS A 189 17.70 11.55 0.33
N LEU A 190 18.04 10.29 0.03
CA LEU A 190 18.21 9.19 1.00
C LEU A 190 19.59 9.19 1.67
#